data_AF-A0A496XPY4-F1
#
_entry.id   AF-A0A496XPY4-F1
#
_cell.length_a   1.000
_cell.length_b   1.000
_cell.length_c   1.000
_cell.angle_alpha   90.00
_cell.angle_beta   90.00
_cell.angle_gamma   90.00
#
_symmetry.space_group_name_H-M   'P 1'
#
loop_
_entity.id
_entity.type
_entity.pdbx_description
1 polymer ?
#
loop_
_entity_poly.entity_id
_entity_poly.type
_entity_poly.pdbx_seq_one_letter_code
_entity_poly.pdbx_strand_id
1 'polypeptide(L)'
;MLKIFISLLFILSLNASANVAFEVKGKLKLFRKSDNSKMEIILKSNEGEFKITNKNYFTYGCKKGEFLIVSNYVPEDTYSIIEILNCKKFGDDQVDSFCPKNLDLVCGAPIDFRCENYYCDELELTPQTYSNRCDLLRNGARFLYQGSCRP
;
A
#
# COMPACT_ATOMS: atom_id res chain seq x y z
N MET A 1 -13.51 -49.25 -19.31
CA MET A 1 -12.37 -48.34 -19.60
C MET A 1 -12.74 -46.85 -19.62
N LEU A 2 -13.97 -46.45 -19.96
CA LEU A 2 -14.38 -45.03 -20.05
C LEU A 2 -14.47 -44.28 -18.69
N LYS A 3 -14.68 -44.99 -17.57
CA LYS A 3 -14.84 -44.38 -16.24
C LYS A 3 -13.54 -43.84 -15.62
N ILE A 4 -12.38 -44.34 -16.04
CA ILE A 4 -11.07 -43.93 -15.48
C ILE A 4 -10.61 -42.59 -16.09
N PHE A 5 -11.01 -42.30 -17.33
CA PHE A 5 -10.64 -41.06 -18.02
C PHE A 5 -11.34 -39.81 -17.46
N ILE A 6 -12.55 -39.95 -16.90
CA ILE A 6 -13.31 -38.81 -16.35
C ILE A 6 -12.71 -38.33 -15.03
N SER A 7 -12.10 -39.23 -14.23
CA SER A 7 -11.46 -38.86 -12.97
C SER A 7 -10.15 -38.11 -13.13
N LEU A 8 -9.40 -38.33 -14.22
CA LEU A 8 -8.14 -37.62 -14.47
C LEU A 8 -8.36 -36.16 -14.92
N LEU A 9 -9.51 -35.87 -15.56
CA LEU A 9 -9.81 -34.51 -16.05
C LEU A 9 -10.12 -33.52 -14.92
N PHE A 10 -10.64 -34.01 -13.78
CA PHE A 10 -11.00 -33.15 -12.63
C PHE A 10 -9.81 -32.70 -11.79
N ILE A 11 -8.68 -33.41 -11.86
CA ILE A 11 -7.47 -33.09 -11.08
C ILE A 11 -6.62 -32.02 -11.81
N LEU A 12 -6.74 -31.92 -13.14
CA LEU A 12 -6.03 -30.91 -13.95
C LEU A 12 -6.66 -29.51 -13.89
N SER A 13 -7.87 -29.35 -13.33
CA SER A 13 -8.61 -28.08 -13.29
C SER A 13 -8.41 -27.24 -12.02
N LEU A 14 -7.53 -27.63 -11.10
CA LEU A 14 -7.38 -26.98 -9.78
C LEU A 14 -6.13 -26.08 -9.63
N ASN A 15 -5.56 -25.59 -10.72
CA ASN A 15 -4.62 -24.46 -10.63
C ASN A 15 -5.40 -23.14 -10.50
N ALA A 16 -6.10 -22.99 -9.37
CA ALA A 16 -6.69 -21.71 -9.01
C ALA A 16 -5.59 -20.82 -8.42
N SER A 17 -4.99 -19.97 -9.27
CA SER A 17 -4.08 -18.91 -8.82
C SER A 17 -4.89 -17.84 -8.08
N ALA A 18 -5.08 -18.02 -6.78
CA ALA A 18 -5.67 -16.97 -5.95
C ALA A 18 -4.62 -15.87 -5.72
N ASN A 19 -4.94 -14.63 -6.10
CA ASN A 19 -4.17 -13.48 -5.64
C ASN A 19 -4.47 -13.29 -4.15
N VAL A 20 -3.49 -13.55 -3.30
CA VAL A 20 -3.64 -13.42 -1.85
C VAL A 20 -3.16 -12.04 -1.44
N ALA A 21 -4.03 -11.31 -0.74
CA ALA A 21 -3.65 -10.09 -0.04
C ALA A 21 -3.14 -10.43 1.37
N PHE A 22 -2.04 -9.82 1.78
CA PHE A 22 -1.42 -10.07 3.09
C PHE A 22 -0.70 -8.83 3.62
N GLU A 23 -0.55 -8.77 4.94
CA GLU A 23 0.08 -7.65 5.63
C GLU A 23 1.60 -7.83 5.68
N VAL A 24 2.32 -6.73 5.44
CA VAL A 24 3.78 -6.70 5.49
C VAL A 24 4.24 -5.48 6.27
N LYS A 25 5.04 -5.72 7.31
CA LYS A 25 5.69 -4.66 8.08
C LYS A 25 7.09 -4.43 7.51
N GLY A 26 7.38 -3.24 7.03
CA GLY A 26 8.64 -3.02 6.32
C GLY A 26 8.99 -1.59 6.00
N LYS A 27 10.06 -1.45 5.21
CA LYS A 27 10.59 -0.17 4.72
C LYS A 27 10.57 -0.15 3.19
N LEU A 28 9.92 0.86 2.61
CA LEU A 28 9.97 1.15 1.19
C LEU A 28 11.29 1.85 0.83
N LYS A 29 12.01 1.30 -0.14
CA LYS A 29 13.25 1.85 -0.71
C LYS A 29 13.09 2.03 -2.22
N LEU A 30 13.62 3.14 -2.73
CA LEU A 30 13.79 3.35 -4.16
C LEU A 30 15.15 2.84 -4.58
N PHE A 31 15.17 2.12 -5.69
CA PHE A 31 16.38 1.74 -6.38
C PHE A 31 16.35 2.32 -7.79
N ARG A 32 17.38 3.09 -8.14
CA ARG A 32 17.59 3.57 -9.51
C ARG A 32 18.34 2.48 -10.27
N LYS A 33 17.74 1.94 -11.33
CA LYS A 33 18.46 1.03 -12.23
C LYS A 33 19.54 1.79 -13.01
N SER A 34 20.64 1.08 -13.30
CA SER A 34 21.84 1.61 -13.95
C SER A 34 21.60 2.20 -15.36
N ASP A 35 20.45 1.93 -15.99
CA ASP A 35 20.09 2.44 -17.32
C ASP A 35 19.35 3.79 -17.31
N ASN A 36 19.21 4.43 -16.13
CA ASN A 36 18.56 5.72 -15.93
C ASN A 36 17.06 5.82 -16.29
N SER A 37 16.38 4.74 -16.70
CA SER A 37 15.03 4.83 -17.25
C SER A 37 13.89 4.41 -16.31
N LYS A 38 14.17 3.59 -15.28
CA LYS A 38 13.14 3.08 -14.35
C LYS A 38 13.60 3.03 -12.89
N MET A 39 12.82 3.68 -12.02
CA MET A 39 12.90 3.53 -10.57
C MET A 39 12.15 2.27 -10.16
N GLU A 40 12.78 1.38 -9.41
CA GLU A 40 12.13 0.24 -8.76
C GLU A 40 11.85 0.56 -7.30
N ILE A 41 10.70 0.11 -6.81
CA ILE A 41 10.30 0.26 -5.41
C ILE A 41 10.36 -1.13 -4.79
N ILE A 42 11.09 -1.26 -3.69
CA ILE A 42 11.20 -2.51 -2.94
C ILE A 42 10.71 -2.26 -1.52
N LEU A 43 9.75 -3.06 -1.06
CA LEU A 43 9.36 -3.16 0.34
C LEU A 43 10.25 -4.22 1.00
N LYS A 44 11.19 -3.77 1.84
CA LYS A 44 12.05 -4.67 2.63
C LYS A 44 11.42 -4.95 3.99
N SER A 45 11.29 -6.22 4.32
CA SER A 45 10.75 -6.73 5.59
C SER A 45 11.69 -7.78 6.18
N ASN A 46 11.32 -8.37 7.32
CA ASN A 46 12.08 -9.49 7.88
C ASN A 46 11.78 -10.80 7.14
N GLU A 47 10.60 -10.86 6.51
CA GLU A 47 10.06 -12.01 5.78
C GLU A 47 10.60 -12.09 4.34
N GLY A 48 11.12 -10.96 3.82
CA GLY A 48 11.69 -10.89 2.49
C GLY A 48 11.63 -9.50 1.85
N GLU A 49 11.94 -9.47 0.56
CA GLU A 49 11.88 -8.29 -0.28
C GLU A 49 10.76 -8.41 -1.31
N PHE A 50 9.86 -7.43 -1.35
CA PHE A 50 8.71 -7.42 -2.25
C PHE A 50 8.87 -6.31 -3.28
N LYS A 51 8.81 -6.68 -4.57
CA LYS A 51 8.90 -5.72 -5.67
C LYS A 51 7.55 -5.04 -5.89
N ILE A 52 7.48 -3.76 -5.54
CA ILE A 52 6.26 -2.96 -5.61
C ILE A 52 6.18 -2.27 -6.98
N THR A 53 5.05 -2.42 -7.67
CA THR A 53 4.85 -1.87 -9.02
C THR A 53 3.93 -0.66 -9.07
N ASN A 54 3.08 -0.46 -8.06
CA ASN A 54 2.17 0.67 -8.03
C ASN A 54 2.87 1.95 -7.55
N LYS A 55 3.12 2.85 -8.51
CA LYS A 55 3.88 4.08 -8.28
C LYS A 55 3.16 5.09 -7.38
N ASN A 56 1.83 5.00 -7.27
CA ASN A 56 1.01 5.97 -6.55
C ASN A 56 1.29 5.99 -5.03
N TYR A 57 1.83 4.92 -4.46
CA TYR A 57 2.12 4.88 -3.02
C TYR A 57 3.39 5.63 -2.64
N PHE A 58 4.34 5.70 -3.57
CA PHE A 58 5.57 6.46 -3.36
C PHE A 58 5.30 7.98 -3.26
N THR A 59 4.19 8.44 -3.86
CA THR A 59 3.67 9.81 -3.75
C THR A 59 2.99 10.12 -2.40
N TYR A 60 2.68 9.12 -1.58
CA TYR A 60 2.09 9.30 -0.23
C TYR A 60 3.15 9.34 0.89
N GLY A 61 4.44 9.33 0.55
CA GLY A 61 5.53 9.63 1.46
C GLY A 61 5.85 8.55 2.50
N CYS A 62 4.99 7.56 2.77
CA CYS A 62 5.29 6.55 3.79
C CYS A 62 6.50 5.69 3.40
N LYS A 63 7.60 5.80 4.14
CA LYS A 63 8.84 5.05 3.92
C LYS A 63 8.95 3.82 4.80
N LYS A 64 8.27 3.79 5.96
CA LYS A 64 8.30 2.66 6.89
C LYS A 64 6.94 2.51 7.54
N GLY A 65 6.39 1.31 7.56
CA GLY A 65 5.03 1.09 8.03
C GLY A 65 4.58 -0.35 7.88
N GLU A 66 3.27 -0.52 7.94
CA GLU A 66 2.53 -1.76 7.77
C GLU A 66 1.65 -1.59 6.54
N PHE A 67 1.77 -2.51 5.59
CA PHE A 67 1.20 -2.40 4.26
C PHE A 67 0.39 -3.66 3.97
N LEU A 68 -0.85 -3.49 3.53
CA LEU A 68 -1.58 -4.57 2.90
C LEU A 68 -1.14 -4.64 1.44
N ILE A 69 -0.53 -5.75 1.03
CA ILE A 69 -0.07 -5.95 -0.35
C ILE A 69 -0.75 -7.16 -0.97
N VAL A 70 -0.80 -7.20 -2.30
CA VAL A 70 -1.31 -8.35 -3.06
C VAL A 70 -0.34 -8.71 -4.17
N SER A 71 -0.19 -10.01 -4.42
CA SER A 71 0.55 -10.51 -5.58
C SER A 71 -0.12 -10.08 -6.88
N ASN A 72 0.65 -9.60 -7.84
CA ASN A 72 0.16 -9.29 -9.17
C ASN A 72 0.17 -10.54 -10.04
N TYR A 73 -0.85 -10.68 -10.89
CA TYR A 73 -0.86 -11.70 -11.93
C TYR A 73 0.20 -11.41 -13.01
N VAL A 74 0.29 -10.15 -13.45
CA VAL A 74 1.32 -9.67 -14.39
C VAL A 74 1.74 -8.25 -13.99
N PRO A 75 3.05 -7.92 -13.96
CA PRO A 75 4.17 -8.87 -14.07
C PRO A 75 4.26 -9.81 -12.87
N GLU A 76 4.68 -11.05 -13.13
CA GLU A 76 4.92 -12.06 -12.09
C GLU A 76 6.01 -11.60 -11.10
N ASP A 77 6.01 -12.18 -9.90
CA ASP A 77 6.92 -11.84 -8.78
C ASP A 77 6.90 -10.36 -8.39
N THR A 78 5.76 -9.70 -8.62
CA THR A 78 5.52 -8.33 -8.19
C THR A 78 4.27 -8.21 -7.36
N TYR A 79 4.21 -7.11 -6.62
CA TYR A 79 3.15 -6.83 -5.67
C TYR A 79 2.64 -5.41 -5.87
N SER A 80 1.39 -5.22 -5.47
CA SER A 80 0.76 -3.92 -5.36
C SER A 80 0.38 -3.68 -3.91
N ILE A 81 0.72 -2.50 -3.38
CA ILE A 81 0.16 -2.06 -2.09
C ILE A 81 -1.31 -1.75 -2.31
N ILE A 82 -2.21 -2.38 -1.56
CA ILE A 82 -3.62 -2.05 -1.54
C ILE A 82 -3.86 -0.92 -0.54
N GLU A 83 -3.23 -1.02 0.65
CA GLU A 83 -3.49 -0.12 1.76
C GLU A 83 -2.23 0.10 2.61
N ILE A 84 -2.10 1.31 3.17
CA ILE A 84 -1.13 1.60 4.23
C ILE A 84 -1.92 1.50 5.54
N LEU A 85 -1.71 0.42 6.28
CA LEU A 85 -2.44 0.14 7.51
C LEU A 85 -1.93 1.02 8.66
N ASN A 86 -0.62 1.25 8.72
CA ASN A 86 0.02 2.12 9.70
C ASN A 86 1.33 2.68 9.12
N CYS A 87 1.57 3.99 9.22
CA CYS A 87 2.84 4.59 8.80
C CYS A 87 3.69 5.05 9.98
N LYS A 88 4.88 4.46 10.13
CA LYS A 88 5.85 4.77 11.21
C LYS A 88 6.86 5.84 10.82
N LYS A 89 7.07 6.08 9.52
CA LYS A 89 7.95 7.15 9.02
C LYS A 89 7.51 7.60 7.64
N PHE A 90 7.23 8.89 7.50
CA PHE A 90 7.13 9.57 6.21
C PHE A 90 8.52 10.04 5.74
N GLY A 91 8.70 10.16 4.44
CA GLY A 91 9.92 10.70 3.84
C GLY A 91 9.94 12.21 3.97
N ASP A 92 11.08 12.75 4.43
CA ASP A 92 11.33 14.20 4.50
C ASP A 92 11.46 14.82 3.10
N ASP A 93 11.72 13.98 2.09
CA ASP A 93 11.76 14.35 0.68
C ASP A 93 10.33 14.59 0.20
N GLN A 94 9.88 15.84 0.29
CA GLN A 94 8.77 16.35 -0.51
C GLN A 94 9.15 16.25 -1.99
N VAL A 95 9.09 15.04 -2.56
CA VAL A 95 8.81 14.94 -3.99
C VAL A 95 7.44 15.55 -4.12
N ASP A 96 7.34 16.70 -4.77
CA ASP A 96 6.11 17.43 -5.08
C ASP A 96 5.02 16.45 -5.58
N SER A 97 4.29 15.85 -4.65
CA SER A 97 3.19 14.96 -4.96
C SER A 97 2.02 15.86 -5.25
N PHE A 98 1.95 16.28 -6.51
CA PHE A 98 0.80 17.03 -7.00
C PHE A 98 -0.41 16.11 -6.93
N CYS A 99 -1.26 16.33 -5.92
CA CYS A 99 -2.57 15.70 -5.91
C CYS A 99 -3.39 16.31 -7.04
N PRO A 100 -4.02 15.48 -7.90
CA PRO A 100 -4.89 15.98 -8.93
C PRO A 100 -6.00 16.81 -8.30
N LYS A 101 -6.41 17.90 -8.97
CA LYS A 101 -7.45 18.82 -8.46
C LYS A 101 -8.87 18.28 -8.60
N ASN A 102 -9.03 16.97 -8.85
CA ASN A 102 -10.35 16.37 -8.87
C ASN A 102 -10.93 16.37 -7.46
N LEU A 103 -12.16 16.88 -7.34
CA LEU A 103 -12.89 16.86 -6.10
C LEU A 103 -13.57 15.50 -5.96
N ASP A 104 -13.15 14.73 -4.97
CA ASP A 104 -13.69 13.42 -4.61
C ASP A 104 -13.61 13.27 -3.09
N LEU A 105 -14.44 14.06 -2.40
CA LEU A 105 -14.32 14.31 -0.96
C LEU A 105 -14.24 13.01 -0.15
N VAL A 106 -13.33 12.96 0.81
CA VAL A 106 -13.19 11.84 1.74
C VAL A 106 -13.00 12.32 3.17
N CYS A 107 -13.51 11.55 4.12
CA CYS A 107 -13.29 11.77 5.55
C CYS A 107 -12.11 10.91 6.01
N GLY A 108 -11.14 11.55 6.66
CA GLY A 108 -10.00 10.86 7.24
C GLY A 108 -9.71 11.30 8.66
N ALA A 109 -9.10 10.43 9.46
CA ALA A 109 -8.55 10.77 10.77
C ALA A 109 -7.04 11.02 10.61
N PRO A 110 -6.56 12.25 10.79
CA PRO A 110 -5.11 12.48 10.92
C PRO A 110 -4.58 11.67 12.10
N ILE A 111 -3.40 11.09 11.93
CA ILE A 111 -2.72 10.33 12.98
C ILE A 111 -1.47 11.12 13.38
N ASP A 112 -1.33 11.40 14.68
CA ASP A 112 -0.11 11.90 15.27
C ASP A 112 0.59 10.78 16.03
N PHE A 113 1.93 10.81 16.06
CA PHE A 113 2.72 9.84 16.83
C PHE A 113 3.52 10.59 17.88
N ARG A 114 3.15 10.41 19.15
CA ARG A 114 3.91 10.96 20.26
C ARG A 114 4.90 9.92 20.76
N CYS A 115 6.17 10.16 20.48
CA CYS A 115 7.24 9.24 20.86
C CYS A 115 7.97 9.74 22.11
N GLU A 116 8.04 8.91 23.14
CA GLU A 116 8.91 9.09 24.31
C GLU A 116 9.86 7.89 24.43
N ASN A 117 11.16 8.14 24.33
CA ASN A 117 12.19 7.12 24.16
C ASN A 117 11.94 6.22 22.92
N TYR A 118 11.80 4.90 23.12
CA TYR A 118 11.57 3.91 22.07
C TYR A 118 10.08 3.55 21.86
N TYR A 119 9.17 4.17 22.64
CA TYR A 119 7.74 3.93 22.57
C TYR A 119 7.05 5.10 21.89
N CYS A 120 6.14 4.80 20.97
CA CYS A 120 5.34 5.82 20.28
C CYS A 120 3.87 5.46 20.44
N ASP A 121 3.11 6.39 21.01
CA ASP A 121 1.65 6.28 21.09
C ASP A 121 1.03 6.87 19.84
N GLU A 122 0.12 6.12 19.24
CA GLU A 122 -0.72 6.57 18.13
C GLU A 122 -1.87 7.41 18.70
N LEU A 123 -1.92 8.68 18.31
CA LEU A 123 -2.97 9.60 18.69
C LEU A 123 -3.84 9.90 17.47
N GLU A 124 -5.06 9.36 17.46
CA GLU A 124 -6.06 9.75 16.48
C GLU A 124 -6.53 11.18 16.77
N LEU A 125 -6.37 12.07 15.78
CA LEU A 125 -6.84 13.44 15.86
C LEU A 125 -8.27 13.56 15.31
N THR A 126 -8.88 14.72 15.54
CA THR A 126 -10.22 15.03 15.03
C THR A 126 -10.31 14.76 13.54
N PRO A 127 -11.34 14.01 13.08
CA PRO A 127 -11.54 13.75 11.66
C PRO A 127 -11.63 15.02 10.81
N GLN A 128 -11.02 14.98 9.62
CA GLN A 128 -10.97 16.09 8.67
C GLN A 128 -11.41 15.63 7.27
N THR A 129 -12.07 16.55 6.56
CA THR A 129 -12.45 16.32 5.17
C THR A 129 -11.29 16.70 4.26
N TYR A 130 -10.93 15.80 3.35
CA TYR A 130 -9.90 16.03 2.33
C TYR A 130 -10.55 16.13 0.94
N SER A 131 -9.93 16.92 0.05
CA SER A 131 -10.47 17.15 -1.30
C SER A 131 -10.56 15.86 -2.12
N ASN A 132 -9.65 14.92 -1.88
CA ASN A 132 -9.63 13.58 -2.45
C ASN A 132 -8.75 12.62 -1.63
N ARG A 133 -8.75 11.33 -1.98
CA ARG A 133 -7.89 10.31 -1.35
C ARG A 133 -6.40 10.64 -1.43
N CYS A 134 -5.95 11.34 -2.48
CA CYS A 134 -4.55 11.73 -2.55
C CYS A 134 -4.20 12.74 -1.46
N ASP A 135 -5.02 13.78 -1.28
CA ASP A 135 -4.83 14.77 -0.23
C ASP A 135 -4.90 14.14 1.16
N LEU A 136 -5.82 13.19 1.39
CA LEU A 136 -5.91 12.44 2.65
C LEU A 136 -4.61 11.72 2.98
N LEU A 137 -4.10 10.95 2.03
CA LEU A 137 -2.89 10.15 2.22
C LEU A 137 -1.64 11.01 2.30
N ARG A 138 -1.59 12.12 1.55
CA ARG A 138 -0.50 13.12 1.61
C ARG A 138 -0.37 13.72 3.02
N ASN A 139 -1.48 13.90 3.73
CA ASN A 139 -1.50 14.39 5.09
C ASN A 139 -1.31 13.29 6.15
N GLY A 140 -0.98 12.06 5.74
CA GLY A 140 -0.77 10.94 6.65
C GLY A 140 -2.02 10.53 7.42
N ALA A 141 -3.21 10.89 6.93
CA ALA A 141 -4.46 10.54 7.57
C ALA A 141 -4.94 9.15 7.16
N ARG A 142 -5.60 8.45 8.08
CA ARG A 142 -6.30 7.19 7.82
C ARG A 142 -7.65 7.48 7.17
N PHE A 143 -8.00 6.70 6.16
CA PHE A 143 -9.33 6.77 5.55
C PHE A 143 -10.40 6.24 6.51
N LEU A 144 -11.51 6.99 6.65
CA LEU A 144 -12.68 6.54 7.42
C LEU A 144 -13.82 6.15 6.48
N TYR A 145 -14.25 7.08 5.62
CA TYR A 145 -15.34 6.85 4.67
C TYR A 145 -15.36 7.89 3.54
N GLN A 146 -16.13 7.60 2.49
CA GLN A 146 -16.32 8.47 1.34
C GLN A 146 -17.29 9.63 1.67
N GLY A 147 -16.98 10.83 1.18
CA GLY A 147 -17.73 12.06 1.44
C GLY A 147 -17.11 12.92 2.55
N SER A 148 -17.73 14.06 2.84
CA SER A 148 -17.28 14.95 3.92
C SER A 148 -17.45 14.32 5.30
N CYS A 149 -16.55 14.64 6.23
CA CYS A 149 -16.72 14.29 7.63
C CYS A 149 -18.00 14.93 8.19
N ARG A 150 -18.73 14.13 8.97
CA ARG A 150 -19.91 14.58 9.72
C ARG A 150 -19.47 15.04 11.12
N PRO A 151 -20.10 16.11 11.66
CA PRO A 151 -19.86 16.56 13.03
C PRO A 151 -20.32 15.54 14.07
#